data_AF-A0A3S0E3T3-F1
#
_entry.id   AF-A0A3S0E3T3-F1
#
_cell.length_a   1.000
_cell.length_b   1.000
_cell.length_c   1.000
_cell.angle_alpha   90.00
_cell.angle_beta   90.00
_cell.angle_gamma   90.00
#
_symmetry.space_group_name_H-M   'P 1'
#
loop_
_entity.id
_entity.type
_entity.pdbx_description
1 polymer ?
#
loop_
_entity_poly.entity_id
_entity_poly.type
_entity_poly.pdbx_seq_one_letter_code
_entity_poly.pdbx_strand_id
1 'polypeptide(L)'
;MKLEYHPLINLSTADVVGIKIVASPLKYPLYMYSIESIIEAGNQNRRNQIVSGIDGLDTLEHEILFLTYHANNYDEISEWLSLSHGKVFSKSKISRINNNLMEKFACNSVEELKMMIFKQGLHLKFPYSLVGEFMYPTQNS
;
A
#
# COMPACT_ATOMS: atom_id res chain seq x y z
N MET A 1 -12.27 -7.28 12.34
CA MET A 1 -13.64 -7.78 12.53
C MET A 1 -14.11 -7.28 13.88
N LYS A 2 -15.27 -6.61 13.97
CA LYS A 2 -15.82 -6.20 15.27
C LYS A 2 -16.93 -7.16 15.66
N LEU A 3 -16.79 -7.78 16.83
CA LEU A 3 -17.79 -8.68 17.41
C LEU A 3 -18.49 -7.96 18.56
N GLU A 4 -19.82 -7.92 18.52
CA GLU A 4 -20.65 -7.37 19.58
C GLU A 4 -21.52 -8.49 20.17
N TYR A 5 -21.55 -8.57 21.50
CA TYR A 5 -22.24 -9.61 22.25
C TYR A 5 -23.40 -8.98 23.03
N HIS A 6 -24.61 -9.46 22.79
CA HIS A 6 -25.81 -8.99 23.48
C HIS A 6 -26.47 -10.16 24.22
N PRO A 7 -26.68 -10.06 25.56
CA PRO A 7 -27.42 -11.08 26.28
C PRO A 7 -28.89 -11.03 25.86
N LEU A 8 -29.47 -12.19 25.58
CA LEU A 8 -30.91 -12.37 25.39
C LEU A 8 -31.51 -12.69 26.74
N ILE A 9 -32.25 -11.74 27.30
CA ILE A 9 -32.84 -11.86 28.64
C ILE A 9 -34.32 -12.20 28.49
N ASN A 10 -34.77 -13.24 29.19
CA ASN A 10 -36.19 -13.51 29.37
C ASN A 10 -36.77 -12.43 30.29
N LEU A 11 -37.63 -11.56 29.75
CA LEU A 11 -38.17 -10.43 30.49
C LEU A 11 -39.10 -10.85 31.64
N SER A 12 -39.62 -12.07 31.64
CA SER A 12 -40.51 -12.59 32.68
C SER A 12 -39.76 -13.19 33.87
N THR A 13 -38.56 -13.75 33.65
CA THR A 13 -37.76 -14.40 34.71
C THR A 13 -36.46 -13.67 35.02
N ALA A 14 -36.10 -12.65 34.24
CA ALA A 14 -34.82 -11.96 34.25
C ALA A 14 -33.59 -12.86 33.96
N ASP A 15 -33.80 -14.10 33.50
CA ASP A 15 -32.71 -15.02 33.18
C ASP A 15 -32.12 -14.75 31.80
N VAL A 16 -30.81 -14.94 31.67
CA VAL A 16 -30.15 -14.94 30.36
C VAL A 16 -30.40 -16.30 29.69
N VAL A 17 -31.18 -16.27 28.61
CA VAL A 17 -31.57 -17.48 27.84
C VAL A 17 -30.71 -17.72 26.62
N GLY A 18 -29.82 -16.78 26.29
CA GLY A 18 -28.87 -16.92 25.20
C GLY A 18 -27.98 -15.70 25.01
N ILE A 19 -27.03 -15.82 24.08
CA ILE A 19 -26.15 -14.71 23.69
C ILE A 19 -26.30 -14.51 22.18
N LYS A 20 -26.72 -13.33 21.77
CA LYS A 20 -26.72 -12.91 20.37
C LYS A 20 -25.34 -12.36 20.03
N ILE A 21 -24.68 -12.98 19.07
CA ILE A 21 -23.40 -12.53 18.53
C ILE A 21 -23.68 -11.81 17.21
N VAL A 22 -23.26 -10.55 17.11
CA VAL A 22 -23.33 -9.76 15.88
C VAL A 22 -21.90 -9.53 15.38
N ALA A 23 -21.62 -10.01 14.18
CA ALA A 23 -20.35 -9.78 13.50
C ALA A 23 -20.55 -8.76 12.38
N SER A 24 -19.82 -7.65 12.46
CA SER A 24 -19.76 -6.68 11.36
C SER A 24 -18.44 -6.87 10.61
N PRO A 25 -18.47 -7.12 9.29
CA PRO A 25 -17.24 -7.11 8.50
C PRO A 25 -16.62 -5.72 8.61
N LEU A 26 -15.30 -5.66 8.81
CA LEU A 26 -14.59 -4.40 8.63
C LEU A 26 -14.74 -4.04 7.15
N LYS A 27 -15.57 -3.04 6.84
CA LYS A 27 -15.55 -2.39 5.54
C LYS A 27 -14.26 -1.57 5.50
N TYR A 28 -13.15 -2.22 5.16
CA TYR A 28 -12.04 -1.46 4.58
C TYR A 28 -12.59 -0.88 3.29
N PRO A 29 -12.65 0.45 3.12
CA PRO A 29 -12.80 0.97 1.78
C PRO A 29 -11.61 0.42 1.02
N LEU A 30 -11.87 -0.49 0.07
CA LEU A 30 -10.90 -0.75 -0.98
C LEU A 30 -10.78 0.60 -1.68
N TYR A 31 -9.74 1.36 -1.33
CA TYR A 31 -9.30 2.46 -2.14
C TYR A 31 -8.91 1.82 -3.46
N MET A 32 -9.89 1.75 -4.36
CA MET A 32 -9.67 1.38 -5.73
C MET A 32 -8.85 2.51 -6.33
N TYR A 33 -7.54 2.46 -6.11
CA TYR A 33 -6.59 3.11 -7.01
C TYR A 33 -7.05 2.74 -8.41
N SER A 34 -7.26 3.75 -9.25
CA SER A 34 -8.01 3.68 -10.50
C SER A 34 -7.76 2.36 -11.21
N ILE A 35 -8.72 1.44 -11.11
CA ILE A 35 -8.60 0.09 -11.72
C ILE A 35 -8.32 0.23 -13.21
N GLU A 36 -8.82 1.30 -13.83
CA GLU A 36 -8.51 1.76 -15.18
C GLU A 36 -6.99 1.83 -15.43
N SER A 37 -6.21 2.47 -14.55
CA SER A 37 -4.75 2.57 -14.68
C SER A 37 -4.05 1.21 -14.58
N ILE A 38 -4.57 0.31 -13.74
CA ILE A 38 -4.05 -1.05 -13.56
C ILE A 38 -4.34 -1.88 -14.82
N ILE A 39 -5.55 -1.78 -15.38
CA ILE A 39 -5.96 -2.48 -16.61
C ILE A 39 -5.16 -1.95 -17.80
N GLU A 40 -4.98 -0.63 -17.90
CA GLU A 40 -4.16 0.01 -18.93
C GLU A 40 -2.71 -0.47 -18.87
N ALA A 41 -2.12 -0.55 -17.67
CA ALA A 41 -0.77 -1.07 -17.47
C ALA A 41 -0.64 -2.57 -17.80
N GLY A 42 -1.71 -3.34 -17.59
CA GLY A 42 -1.77 -4.76 -17.96
C GLY A 42 -1.81 -5.00 -19.47
N ASN A 43 -2.45 -4.10 -20.21
CA ASN A 43 -2.65 -4.21 -21.65
C ASN A 43 -1.48 -3.66 -22.49
N GLN A 44 -0.63 -2.83 -21.90
CA GLN A 44 0.52 -2.27 -22.59
C GLN A 44 1.77 -3.11 -22.31
N ASN A 45 2.41 -3.59 -23.40
CA ASN A 45 3.69 -4.28 -23.35
C ASN A 45 4.64 -3.58 -22.36
N ARG A 46 5.18 -4.37 -21.40
CA ARG A 46 6.06 -4.01 -20.27
C ARG A 46 7.38 -3.31 -20.65
N ARG A 47 7.34 -2.29 -21.50
CA ARG A 47 8.49 -1.47 -21.86
C ARG A 47 8.22 -0.05 -21.39
N ASN A 48 8.78 0.23 -20.22
CA ASN A 48 9.32 1.54 -19.89
C ASN A 48 8.39 2.72 -20.21
N GLN A 49 7.13 2.66 -19.78
CA GLN A 49 6.48 3.91 -19.42
C GLN A 49 7.13 4.38 -18.12
N ILE A 50 8.28 5.03 -18.30
CA ILE A 50 8.77 6.06 -17.41
C ILE A 50 7.53 6.87 -17.07
N VAL A 51 7.06 6.78 -15.82
CA VAL A 51 5.94 7.59 -15.37
C VAL A 51 6.41 9.03 -15.52
N SER A 52 6.01 9.65 -16.63
CA SER A 52 6.34 11.02 -16.96
C SER A 52 5.80 11.89 -15.83
N GLY A 53 6.70 12.48 -15.04
CA GLY A 53 6.31 13.31 -13.92
C GLY A 53 7.30 13.47 -12.78
N ILE A 54 8.38 12.68 -12.71
CA ILE A 54 9.51 12.99 -11.83
C ILE A 54 10.81 12.67 -12.59
N ASP A 55 11.34 13.65 -13.31
CA ASP A 55 12.64 13.50 -13.98
C ASP A 55 13.72 13.16 -12.92
N GLY A 56 14.48 12.08 -13.15
CA GLY A 56 15.65 11.74 -12.33
C GLY A 56 15.46 10.70 -11.22
N LEU A 57 14.30 10.04 -11.13
CA LEU A 57 14.13 8.85 -10.27
C LEU A 57 14.23 7.55 -11.07
N ASP A 58 14.95 6.57 -10.52
CA ASP A 58 14.88 5.19 -11.00
C ASP A 58 13.57 4.50 -10.56
N THR A 59 13.29 3.33 -11.14
CA THR A 59 12.06 2.58 -10.84
C THR A 59 11.93 2.28 -9.34
N LEU A 60 13.00 1.84 -8.69
CA LEU A 60 12.97 1.44 -7.27
C LEU A 60 12.83 2.65 -6.35
N GLU A 61 13.45 3.77 -6.72
CA GLU A 61 13.31 5.06 -6.06
C GLU A 61 11.86 5.55 -6.13
N HIS A 62 11.21 5.43 -7.29
CA HIS A 62 9.80 5.78 -7.43
C HIS A 62 8.89 4.88 -6.57
N GLU A 63 9.15 3.56 -6.55
CA GLU A 63 8.43 2.62 -5.69
C GLU A 63 8.57 2.98 -4.20
N ILE A 64 9.81 3.20 -3.74
CA ILE A 64 10.09 3.56 -2.36
C ILE A 64 9.49 4.91 -2.02
N LEU A 65 9.55 5.90 -2.92
CA LEU A 65 8.93 7.20 -2.72
C LEU A 65 7.42 7.07 -2.49
N PHE A 66 6.73 6.30 -3.35
CA PHE A 66 5.30 6.05 -3.22
C PHE A 66 4.99 5.32 -1.90
N LEU A 67 5.72 4.26 -1.60
CA LEU A 67 5.50 3.47 -0.39
C LEU A 67 5.85 4.24 0.88
N THR A 68 6.83 5.14 0.85
CA THR A 68 7.16 6.01 1.98
C THR A 68 5.97 6.83 2.43
N TYR A 69 5.09 7.25 1.52
CA TYR A 69 3.86 7.96 1.89
C TYR A 69 2.81 7.06 2.53
N HIS A 70 2.60 5.86 1.97
CA HIS A 70 1.51 4.96 2.37
C HIS A 70 1.85 4.01 3.54
N ALA A 71 3.14 3.74 3.75
CA ALA A 71 3.61 2.87 4.83
C ALA A 71 3.91 3.65 6.12
N ASN A 72 3.79 2.93 7.24
CA ASN A 72 4.05 3.46 8.58
C ASN A 72 5.54 3.48 8.90
N ASN A 73 6.30 2.51 8.40
CA ASN A 73 7.73 2.35 8.70
C ASN A 73 8.46 1.60 7.58
N TYR A 74 9.79 1.55 7.68
CA TYR A 74 10.64 0.90 6.67
C TYR A 74 10.52 -0.63 6.66
N ASP A 75 10.05 -1.26 7.74
CA ASP A 75 9.83 -2.71 7.76
C ASP A 75 8.66 -3.09 6.84
N GLU A 76 7.57 -2.31 6.89
CA GLU A 76 6.40 -2.47 6.03
C GLU A 76 6.72 -2.24 4.54
N ILE A 77 7.52 -1.20 4.23
CA ILE A 77 8.03 -0.97 2.86
C ILE A 77 8.86 -2.18 2.39
N SER A 78 9.67 -2.74 3.29
CA SER A 78 10.52 -3.91 3.01
C SER A 78 9.70 -5.13 2.65
N GLU A 79 8.64 -5.39 3.40
CA GLU A 79 7.72 -6.49 3.17
C GLU A 79 7.01 -6.33 1.82
N TRP A 80 6.40 -5.18 1.56
CA TRP A 80 5.63 -4.95 0.32
C TRP A 80 6.48 -4.99 -0.94
N LEU A 81 7.68 -4.39 -0.90
CA LEU A 81 8.63 -4.51 -2.02
C LEU A 81 9.08 -5.95 -2.23
N SER A 82 9.31 -6.69 -1.15
CA SER A 82 9.76 -8.08 -1.26
C SER A 82 8.69 -8.97 -1.87
N LEU A 83 7.42 -8.75 -1.51
CA LEU A 83 6.27 -9.43 -2.10
C LEU A 83 6.11 -9.08 -3.58
N SER A 84 6.20 -7.81 -3.95
CA SER A 84 6.01 -7.37 -5.34
C SER A 84 7.06 -7.92 -6.31
N HIS A 85 8.30 -8.06 -5.86
CA HIS A 85 9.45 -8.41 -6.72
C HIS A 85 9.95 -9.85 -6.53
N GLY A 86 9.35 -10.63 -5.62
CA GLY A 86 9.77 -12.01 -5.33
C GLY A 86 11.20 -12.13 -4.79
N LYS A 87 11.75 -11.07 -4.17
CA LYS A 87 13.12 -11.04 -3.64
C LYS A 87 13.20 -10.26 -2.34
N VAL A 88 14.10 -10.65 -1.44
CA VAL A 88 14.23 -9.98 -0.14
C VAL A 88 14.85 -8.59 -0.30
N PHE A 89 14.13 -7.56 0.13
CA PHE A 89 14.67 -6.23 0.40
C PHE A 89 14.96 -6.09 1.89
N SER A 90 16.01 -5.33 2.23
CA SER A 90 16.33 -5.02 3.63
C SER A 90 15.93 -3.60 3.99
N LYS A 91 15.54 -3.39 5.25
CA LYS A 91 15.29 -2.08 5.85
C LYS A 91 16.44 -1.09 5.65
N SER A 92 17.69 -1.56 5.78
CA SER A 92 18.89 -0.73 5.60
C SER A 92 18.99 -0.18 4.18
N LYS A 93 18.64 -0.99 3.18
CA LYS A 93 18.61 -0.57 1.77
C LYS A 93 17.54 0.49 1.54
N ILE A 94 16.34 0.28 2.09
CA ILE A 94 15.23 1.24 1.97
C ILE A 94 15.57 2.56 2.65
N SER A 95 16.12 2.51 3.86
CA SER A 95 16.57 3.72 4.57
C SER A 95 17.61 4.50 3.77
N ARG A 96 18.56 3.81 3.13
CA ARG A 96 19.57 4.46 2.28
C ARG A 96 18.92 5.15 1.07
N ILE A 97 17.97 4.49 0.41
CA ILE A 97 17.27 5.06 -0.74
C ILE A 97 16.40 6.26 -0.31
N ASN A 98 15.71 6.18 0.83
CA ASN A 98 14.96 7.31 1.36
C ASN A 98 15.84 8.51 1.69
N ASN A 99 17.06 8.30 2.19
CA ASN A 99 18.01 9.40 2.39
C ASN A 99 18.38 10.06 1.05
N ASN A 100 18.66 9.28 0.00
CA ASN A 100 18.91 9.82 -1.33
C ASN A 100 17.70 10.58 -1.89
N LEU A 101 16.47 10.09 -1.65
CA LEU A 101 15.25 10.78 -2.04
C LEU A 101 15.11 12.11 -1.29
N MET A 102 15.36 12.13 0.03
CA MET A 102 15.36 13.36 0.81
C MET A 102 16.37 14.38 0.26
N GLU A 103 17.57 13.95 -0.13
CA GLU A 103 18.56 14.82 -0.78
C GLU A 103 18.05 15.35 -2.14
N LYS A 104 17.51 14.47 -3.00
CA LYS A 104 16.96 14.85 -4.32
C LYS A 104 15.83 15.87 -4.23
N PHE A 105 14.99 15.76 -3.19
CA PHE A 105 13.85 16.64 -2.96
C PHE A 105 14.13 17.76 -1.96
N ALA A 106 15.39 17.95 -1.54
CA ALA A 106 15.79 18.95 -0.55
C ALA A 106 14.95 18.93 0.74
N CYS A 107 14.62 17.74 1.23
CA CYS A 107 13.88 17.51 2.48
C CYS A 107 14.85 17.13 3.61
N ASN A 108 14.61 17.61 4.82
CA ASN A 108 15.45 17.33 5.99
C ASN A 108 14.89 16.19 6.86
N SER A 109 13.66 15.75 6.59
CA SER A 109 12.98 14.68 7.32
C SER A 109 12.05 13.87 6.43
N VAL A 110 11.68 12.68 6.89
CA VAL A 110 10.71 11.81 6.22
C VAL A 110 9.33 12.46 6.20
N GLU A 111 8.94 13.18 7.26
CA GLU A 111 7.70 13.95 7.32
C GLU A 111 7.66 15.06 6.26
N GLU A 112 8.77 15.79 6.06
CA GLU A 112 8.88 16.77 4.97
C GLU A 112 8.76 16.12 3.60
N LEU A 113 9.40 14.96 3.42
CA LEU A 113 9.29 14.17 2.18
C LEU A 113 7.84 13.75 1.93
N LYS A 114 7.12 13.27 2.96
CA LYS A 114 5.68 12.92 2.87
C LYS A 114 4.82 14.11 2.48
N MET A 115 5.06 15.28 3.08
CA MET A 115 4.35 16.51 2.72
C MET A 115 4.63 16.93 1.27
N MET A 116 5.87 16.79 0.80
CA MET A 116 6.25 17.07 -0.58
C MET A 116 5.52 16.13 -1.55
N ILE A 117 5.55 14.81 -1.28
CA ILE A 117 4.83 13.79 -2.05
C ILE A 117 3.33 14.12 -2.14
N PHE A 118 2.74 14.59 -1.03
CA PHE A 118 1.34 15.03 -0.99
C PHE A 118 1.10 16.25 -1.89
N LYS A 119 1.88 17.32 -1.69
CA LYS A 119 1.74 18.59 -2.42
C LYS A 119 1.89 18.43 -3.93
N GLN A 120 2.76 17.53 -4.37
CA GLN A 120 2.99 17.26 -5.78
C GLN A 120 2.05 16.20 -6.37
N GLY A 121 1.10 15.66 -5.58
CA GLY A 121 0.17 14.63 -6.04
C GLY A 121 0.83 13.29 -6.35
N LEU A 122 2.08 13.07 -5.93
CA LEU A 122 2.86 11.87 -6.25
C LEU A 122 2.33 10.63 -5.52
N HIS A 123 1.71 10.81 -4.35
CA HIS A 123 1.00 9.75 -3.63
C HIS A 123 -0.17 9.12 -4.41
N LEU A 124 -0.67 9.79 -5.46
CA LEU A 124 -1.75 9.29 -6.32
C LEU A 124 -1.20 8.52 -7.54
N LYS A 125 0.09 8.64 -7.84
CA LYS A 125 0.72 8.02 -9.00
C LYS A 125 1.25 6.64 -8.61
N PHE A 126 0.43 5.61 -8.78
CA PHE A 126 0.81 4.25 -8.44
C PHE A 126 1.97 3.75 -9.35
N PRO A 127 3.10 3.29 -8.79
CA PRO A 127 4.18 2.69 -9.57
C PRO A 127 3.74 1.34 -10.15
N TYR A 128 3.58 1.25 -11.47
CA TYR A 128 3.14 0.01 -12.13
C TYR A 128 4.05 -1.20 -11.88
N SER A 129 5.32 -0.97 -11.57
CA SER A 129 6.27 -2.02 -11.20
C SER A 129 5.95 -2.68 -9.86
N LEU A 130 5.12 -2.05 -9.00
CA LEU A 130 4.57 -2.67 -7.78
C LEU A 130 3.42 -3.63 -8.05
N VAL A 131 2.85 -3.64 -9.26
CA VAL A 131 1.71 -4.53 -9.60
C VAL A 131 2.17 -6.00 -9.66
N GLY A 132 3.43 -6.26 -10.00
CA GLY A 132 4.14 -7.55 -9.84
C GLY A 132 3.41 -8.81 -10.32
N GLU A 133 3.95 -10.00 -10.01
CA GLU A 133 3.25 -11.28 -10.17
C GLU A 133 2.04 -11.41 -9.22
N PHE A 134 1.86 -10.48 -8.28
CA PHE A 134 0.77 -10.49 -7.31
C PHE A 134 -0.62 -10.36 -7.95
N MET A 135 -0.73 -9.64 -9.06
CA MET A 135 -2.02 -9.37 -9.73
C MET A 135 -2.31 -10.31 -10.90
N TYR A 136 -1.34 -11.10 -11.32
CA TYR A 136 -1.52 -12.11 -12.36
C TYR A 136 -1.16 -13.46 -11.77
N PRO A 137 -2.13 -14.32 -11.41
CA PRO A 137 -1.81 -15.71 -11.15
C PRO A 137 -1.20 -16.23 -12.44
N THR A 138 0.12 -16.40 -12.44
CA THR A 138 0.80 -17.14 -13.50
C THR A 138 0.21 -18.54 -13.42
N GLN A 139 -0.62 -18.88 -14.41
CA GLN A 139 -0.92 -20.27 -14.68
C GLN A 139 0.41 -20.91 -15.07
N ASN A 140 1.09 -21.48 -14.08
CA ASN A 140 2.19 -22.39 -14.33
C ASN A 140 1.63 -23.52 -15.19
N SER A 141 2.02 -23.50 -16.46
CA SER A 141 1.75 -24.53 -17.46
C SER A 141 2.79 -25.63 -17.35
#